data_AF-A0A482W0H9-F1
#
_entry.id   AF-A0A482W0H9-F1
#
_cell.length_a   1.000
_cell.length_b   1.000
_cell.length_c   1.000
_cell.angle_alpha   90.00
_cell.angle_beta   90.00
_cell.angle_gamma   90.00
#
_symmetry.space_group_name_H-M   'P 1'
#
loop_
_entity.id
_entity.type
_entity.pdbx_description
1 polymer ?
#
loop_
_entity_poly.entity_id
_entity_poly.type
_entity_poly.pdbx_seq_one_letter_code
_entity_poly.pdbx_strand_id
1 'polypeptide(L)'
;MTYRRRLSQDTVRRRPAEVDLRPYQAAKSLLTGEDRRERLRFAQEHLNWNNADLGKVMFSVESRFCLYSDDRRRRVYRRSGERYRQACIV
;
A
#
# COMPACT_ATOMS: atom_id res chain seq x y z
N MET A 1 17.13 -30.53 -22.55
CA MET A 1 16.31 -29.82 -23.57
C MET A 1 15.04 -29.31 -22.92
N THR A 2 15.01 -28.04 -22.48
CA THR A 2 13.78 -27.44 -21.93
C THR A 2 12.95 -26.88 -23.09
N TYR A 3 11.91 -27.60 -23.49
CA TYR A 3 10.98 -27.16 -24.51
C TYR A 3 10.24 -25.92 -24.01
N ARG A 4 10.63 -24.72 -24.48
CA ARG A 4 9.92 -23.47 -24.17
C ARG A 4 8.61 -23.45 -24.95
N ARG A 5 7.61 -24.18 -24.45
CA ARG A 5 6.26 -24.20 -24.99
C ARG A 5 5.72 -22.77 -24.92
N ARG A 6 5.30 -22.20 -26.04
CA ARG A 6 4.61 -20.90 -26.04
C ARG A 6 3.31 -21.07 -25.29
N LEU A 7 3.21 -20.48 -24.10
CA LEU A 7 2.00 -20.47 -23.30
C LEU A 7 1.09 -19.33 -23.75
N SER A 8 -0.21 -19.60 -23.84
CA SER A 8 -1.20 -18.53 -24.03
C SER A 8 -1.27 -17.65 -22.78
N GLN A 9 -1.61 -16.37 -22.94
CA GLN A 9 -1.84 -15.47 -21.81
C GLN A 9 -2.90 -16.01 -20.84
N ASP A 10 -3.90 -16.70 -21.40
CA ASP A 10 -4.93 -17.43 -20.67
C ASP A 10 -4.37 -18.47 -19.71
N THR A 11 -3.42 -19.27 -20.18
CA THR A 11 -2.74 -20.26 -19.33
C THR A 11 -1.96 -19.56 -18.22
N VAL A 12 -1.27 -18.46 -18.54
CA VAL A 12 -0.51 -17.68 -17.57
C VAL A 12 -1.41 -17.06 -16.48
N ARG A 13 -2.64 -16.63 -16.82
CA ARG A 13 -3.60 -16.07 -15.85
C ARG A 13 -4.27 -17.13 -14.98
N ARG A 14 -4.54 -18.32 -15.53
CA ARG A 14 -5.22 -19.41 -14.79
C ARG A 14 -4.31 -20.04 -13.73
N ARG A 15 -3.03 -20.25 -14.03
CA ARG A 15 -2.11 -20.95 -13.11
C ARG A 15 -1.98 -20.32 -11.71
N PRO A 16 -1.84 -18.98 -11.55
CA PRO A 16 -1.86 -18.37 -10.22
C PRO A 16 -3.21 -18.53 -9.50
N ALA A 17 -4.33 -18.44 -10.24
CA ALA A 17 -5.66 -18.58 -9.68
C ALA A 17 -5.92 -20.01 -9.15
N GLU A 18 -5.34 -21.04 -9.78
CA GLU A 18 -5.38 -22.44 -9.31
C GLU A 18 -4.78 -22.62 -7.90
N VAL A 19 -3.88 -21.74 -7.46
CA VAL A 19 -3.23 -21.77 -6.13
C VAL A 19 -3.67 -20.62 -5.21
N ASP A 20 -4.82 -20.01 -5.54
CA ASP A 20 -5.44 -18.85 -4.86
C ASP A 20 -4.60 -17.55 -4.86
N LEU A 21 -3.70 -17.41 -5.82
CA LEU A 21 -2.99 -16.15 -6.04
C LEU A 21 -3.80 -15.24 -6.95
N ARG A 22 -4.19 -14.08 -6.43
CA ARG A 22 -4.92 -13.06 -7.17
C ARG A 22 -4.13 -11.77 -7.26
N PRO A 23 -4.30 -10.99 -8.34
CA PRO A 23 -3.61 -9.72 -8.48
C PRO A 23 -4.24 -8.66 -7.57
N TYR A 24 -3.51 -8.22 -6.55
CA TYR A 24 -3.89 -7.15 -5.64
C TYR A 24 -2.97 -5.94 -5.80
N GLN A 25 -3.42 -4.75 -5.41
CA GLN A 25 -2.53 -3.60 -5.26
C GLN A 25 -1.51 -3.91 -4.15
N ALA A 26 -0.23 -3.63 -4.44
CA ALA A 26 0.83 -3.70 -3.45
C ALA A 26 0.56 -2.74 -2.30
N ALA A 27 0.82 -3.19 -1.08
CA ALA A 27 0.86 -2.26 0.05
C ALA A 27 2.15 -1.44 -0.06
N LYS A 28 2.06 -0.13 0.19
CA LYS A 28 3.24 0.70 0.40
C LYS A 28 3.48 0.77 1.90
N SER A 29 4.63 0.31 2.40
CA SER A 29 5.01 0.57 3.79
C SER A 29 5.64 1.95 3.86
N LEU A 30 4.81 3.00 3.92
CA LEU A 30 5.28 4.38 3.91
C LEU A 30 5.82 4.86 5.27
N LEU A 31 5.82 4.01 6.29
CA LEU A 31 6.25 4.39 7.64
C LEU A 31 7.41 3.52 8.10
N THR A 32 8.52 4.19 8.38
CA THR A 32 9.65 3.62 9.10
C THR A 32 9.23 3.26 10.54
N GLY A 33 10.06 2.50 11.24
CA GLY A 33 9.82 2.22 12.66
C GLY A 33 9.81 3.48 13.52
N GLU A 34 10.55 4.51 13.11
CA GLU A 34 10.61 5.80 13.78
C GLU A 34 9.35 6.63 13.55
N ASP A 35 8.90 6.75 12.30
CA ASP A 35 7.66 7.48 11.96
C ASP A 35 6.46 6.93 12.75
N ARG A 36 6.43 5.60 12.99
CA ARG A 36 5.38 4.97 13.79
C ARG A 36 5.42 5.40 15.26
N ARG A 37 6.62 5.48 15.84
CA ARG A 37 6.79 5.91 17.23
C ARG A 37 6.40 7.38 17.40
N GLU A 38 6.85 8.24 16.51
CA GLU A 38 6.53 9.67 16.55
C GLU A 38 5.03 9.91 16.38
N ARG A 39 4.39 9.23 15.42
CA ARG A 39 2.94 9.30 15.23
C ARG A 39 2.15 8.82 16.43
N LEU A 40 2.59 7.72 17.06
CA LEU A 40 1.94 7.22 18.27
C LEU A 40 2.06 8.24 19.41
N ARG A 41 3.25 8.80 19.62
CA ARG A 41 3.49 9.82 20.64
C ARG A 41 2.61 11.05 20.40
N PHE A 42 2.58 11.57 19.18
CA PHE A 42 1.72 12.70 18.80
C PHE A 42 0.24 12.40 19.11
N ALA A 43 -0.26 11.23 18.70
CA ALA A 43 -1.64 10.85 18.96
C ALA A 43 -1.97 10.73 20.45
N GLN A 44 -1.04 10.22 21.26
CA GLN A 44 -1.19 10.13 22.72
C GLN A 44 -1.21 11.51 23.38
N GLU A 45 -0.29 12.40 23.00
CA GLU A 45 -0.21 13.78 23.52
C GLU A 45 -1.49 14.60 23.21
N HIS A 46 -2.14 14.30 22.08
CA HIS A 46 -3.29 15.06 21.58
C HIS A 46 -4.62 14.32 21.76
N LEU A 47 -4.63 13.16 22.45
CA LEU A 47 -5.80 12.29 22.59
C LEU A 47 -7.02 12.99 23.20
N ASN A 48 -6.79 13.89 24.15
CA ASN A 48 -7.83 14.58 24.91
C ASN A 48 -8.09 16.01 24.41
N TRP A 49 -7.57 16.38 23.24
CA TRP A 49 -7.84 17.69 22.68
C TRP A 49 -9.33 17.86 22.38
N ASN A 50 -9.86 19.01 22.77
CA ASN A 50 -11.23 19.40 22.47
C ASN A 50 -11.27 20.36 21.27
N ASN A 51 -12.47 20.77 20.86
CA ASN A 51 -12.67 21.67 19.73
C ASN A 51 -11.98 23.04 19.91
N ALA A 52 -11.86 23.54 21.14
CA ALA A 52 -11.18 24.81 21.40
C ALA A 52 -9.66 24.68 21.24
N ASP A 53 -9.09 23.51 21.55
CA ASP A 53 -7.66 23.23 21.32
C ASP A 53 -7.37 23.07 19.83
N LEU A 54 -8.23 22.35 19.09
CA LEU A 54 -8.14 22.25 17.63
C LEU A 54 -8.29 23.61 16.94
N GLY A 55 -9.16 24.49 17.46
CA GLY A 55 -9.38 25.83 16.92
C GLY A 55 -8.17 26.76 17.00
N LYS A 56 -7.15 26.42 17.79
CA LYS A 56 -5.88 27.17 17.89
C LYS A 56 -4.88 26.76 16.80
N VAL A 57 -5.11 25.64 16.12
CA VAL A 57 -4.16 25.09 15.15
C VAL A 57 -4.48 25.55 13.74
N MET A 58 -3.52 26.23 13.11
CA MET A 58 -3.56 26.52 11.68
C MET A 58 -2.80 25.44 10.91
N PHE A 59 -3.53 24.61 10.17
CA PHE A 59 -2.92 23.59 9.30
C PHE A 59 -2.49 24.22 7.97
N SER A 60 -1.25 23.97 7.56
CA SER A 60 -0.76 24.28 6.22
C SER A 60 -0.17 23.02 5.59
N VAL A 61 -0.47 22.81 4.32
CA VAL A 61 0.12 21.72 3.53
C VAL A 61 0.17 22.14 2.07
N GLU A 62 1.23 21.75 1.38
CA GLU A 62 1.33 21.91 -0.06
C GLU A 62 0.86 20.63 -0.74
N SER A 63 -0.02 20.77 -1.73
CA SER A 63 -0.47 19.66 -2.57
C SER A 63 -0.05 19.88 -4.01
N ARG A 64 0.45 18.83 -4.65
CA ARG A 64 0.82 18.86 -6.06
C ARG A 64 -0.37 18.37 -6.89
N PHE A 65 -0.85 19.22 -7.79
CA PHE A 65 -1.87 18.84 -8.77
C PHE A 65 -1.20 18.44 -10.09
N CYS A 66 -1.55 17.27 -10.61
CA CYS A 66 -1.01 16.76 -11.88
C CYS A 66 -2.18 16.44 -12.83
N LEU A 67 -2.10 16.92 -14.08
CA LEU A 67 -3.12 16.67 -15.11
C LEU A 67 -3.18 15.19 -15.53
N TYR A 68 -2.03 14.52 -15.51
CA TYR A 68 -1.92 13.07 -15.74
C TYR A 68 -1.03 12.49 -14.65
N SER A 69 -1.58 11.61 -13.82
CA SER A 69 -0.81 10.87 -12.81
C SER A 69 -0.51 9.47 -13.33
N ASP A 70 0.75 9.06 -13.28
CA ASP A 70 1.09 7.64 -13.26
C ASP A 70 0.49 7.03 -11.98
N ASP A 71 -0.45 6.10 -12.13
CA ASP A 71 -1.15 5.52 -10.98
C ASP A 71 -0.18 4.76 -10.06
N ARG A 72 1.03 4.40 -10.56
CA ARG A 72 2.10 3.66 -9.87
C ARG A 72 1.61 2.47 -9.04
N ARG A 73 0.40 1.97 -9.28
CA ARG A 73 -0.22 0.86 -8.55
C ARG A 73 0.33 -0.43 -9.14
N ARG A 74 1.55 -0.77 -8.73
CA ARG A 74 2.12 -2.08 -9.00
C ARG A 74 1.20 -3.14 -8.37
N ARG A 75 0.80 -4.11 -9.18
CA ARG A 75 0.04 -5.26 -8.70
C ARG A 75 1.00 -6.36 -8.29
N VAL A 76 0.71 -7.00 -7.16
CA VAL A 76 1.39 -8.19 -6.67
C VAL A 76 0.38 -9.34 -6.62
N TYR A 77 0.80 -10.53 -7.02
CA TYR A 77 0.00 -11.73 -6.88
C TYR A 77 0.18 -12.27 -5.46
N ARG A 78 -0.90 -12.30 -4.68
CA ARG A 78 -0.90 -12.76 -3.29
C ARG A 78 -2.25 -13.35 -2.90
N ARG A 79 -2.32 -14.06 -1.78
CA ARG A 79 -3.57 -14.54 -1.20
C ARG A 79 -4.26 -13.45 -0.38
N SER A 80 -5.54 -13.68 -0.05
CA SER A 80 -6.24 -12.84 0.92
C SER A 80 -5.51 -12.88 2.28
N GLY A 81 -5.50 -11.76 3.01
CA GLY A 81 -4.79 -11.63 4.29
C GLY A 81 -3.29 -11.36 4.20
N GLU A 82 -2.63 -11.57 3.05
CA GLU A 82 -1.17 -11.40 2.92
C GLU A 82 -0.73 -9.95 2.65
N ARG A 83 -1.59 -8.96 2.90
CA ARG A 83 -1.39 -7.56 2.46
C ARG A 83 -0.08 -6.95 2.96
N TYR A 84 0.30 -7.27 4.18
CA TYR A 84 1.48 -6.71 4.83
C TYR A 84 2.61 -7.74 4.99
N ARG A 85 2.56 -8.87 4.28
CA ARG A 85 3.73 -9.76 4.19
C ARG A 85 4.84 -9.01 3.46
N GLN A 86 6.09 -9.18 3.90
CA GLN A 86 7.24 -8.47 3.34
C GLN A 86 7.34 -8.61 1.80
N ALA A 87 7.03 -9.79 1.26
CA ALA A 87 7.03 -10.06 -0.18
C ALA A 87 5.89 -9.36 -0.97
N CYS A 88 4.90 -8.77 -0.28
CA CYS A 88 3.72 -8.13 -0.85
C CYS A 88 3.73 -6.60 -0.70
N ILE A 89 4.81 -6.06 -0.12
CA ILE A 89 5.05 -4.64 0.06
C ILE A 89 6.01 -4.17 -1.05
N VAL A 90 5.73 -2.99 -1.60
CA VAL A 90 6.53 -2.32 -2.65
C VAL A 90 6.98 -0.96 -2.17
#